data_AF-A0A529HFS5-F1
#
_entry.id   AF-A0A529HFS5-F1
#
_cell.length_a   1.000
_cell.length_b   1.000
_cell.length_c   1.000
_cell.angle_alpha   90.00
_cell.angle_beta   90.00
_cell.angle_gamma   90.00
#
_symmetry.space_group_name_H-M   'P 1'
#
loop_
_entity.id
_entity.type
_entity.pdbx_description
1 polymer ?
#
loop_
_entity_poly.entity_id
_entity_poly.type
_entity_poly.pdbx_seq_one_letter_code
_entity_poly.pdbx_strand_id
1 'polypeptide(L)'
;MQALTELAYAAPVEKATIPALFIFSDSDKVVRPDRTREIAGRWGAPHELVPVDDTGDVDNHVIAGDALSPSTTVVLAERIVVWVKALTGQ
;
A
#
# COMPACT_ATOMS: atom_id res chain seq x y z
N MET A 1 -1.92 -13.50 -18.35
CA MET A 1 -1.88 -12.57 -17.19
C MET A 1 -1.57 -11.14 -17.60
N GLN A 2 -0.60 -10.86 -18.49
CA GLN A 2 -0.23 -9.49 -18.90
C GLN A 2 -1.42 -8.60 -19.29
N ALA A 3 -2.30 -9.04 -20.20
CA ALA A 3 -3.43 -8.21 -20.64
C ALA A 3 -4.36 -7.78 -19.49
N LEU A 4 -4.53 -8.62 -18.45
CA LEU A 4 -5.31 -8.27 -17.27
C LEU A 4 -4.57 -7.22 -16.41
N THR A 5 -3.26 -7.37 -16.25
CA THR A 5 -2.43 -6.40 -15.51
C THR A 5 -2.44 -5.03 -16.19
N GLU A 6 -2.34 -4.98 -17.52
CA GLU A 6 -2.45 -3.73 -18.29
C GLU A 6 -3.83 -3.07 -18.11
N LEU A 7 -4.90 -3.87 -18.14
CA LEU A 7 -6.26 -3.36 -17.90
C LEU A 7 -6.43 -2.81 -16.48
N ALA A 8 -5.88 -3.50 -15.47
CA ALA A 8 -5.94 -3.06 -14.08
C ALA A 8 -5.16 -1.75 -13.87
N TYR A 9 -3.99 -1.62 -14.49
CA TYR A 9 -3.17 -0.42 -14.43
C TYR A 9 -3.82 0.78 -15.15
N ALA A 10 -4.52 0.53 -16.27
CA ALA A 10 -5.29 1.53 -17.00
C ALA A 10 -6.66 1.85 -16.38
N ALA A 11 -7.02 1.22 -15.26
CA ALA A 11 -8.31 1.47 -14.60
C ALA A 11 -8.45 2.95 -14.23
N PRO A 12 -9.68 3.51 -14.29
CA PRO A 12 -9.93 4.91 -13.96
C PRO A 12 -9.96 5.13 -12.45
N VAL A 13 -8.82 4.90 -11.78
CA VAL A 13 -8.64 5.00 -10.33
C VAL A 13 -8.89 6.40 -9.79
N GLU A 14 -8.79 7.42 -10.66
CA GLU A 14 -9.20 8.79 -10.37
C GLU A 14 -10.70 8.97 -10.14
N LYS A 15 -11.51 7.97 -10.46
CA LYS A 15 -12.96 7.94 -10.14
C LYS A 15 -13.27 7.21 -8.83
N ALA A 16 -12.25 6.68 -8.14
CA ALA A 16 -12.45 6.03 -6.85
C ALA A 16 -12.99 7.04 -5.82
N THR A 17 -14.05 6.67 -5.10
CA THR A 17 -14.67 7.50 -4.06
C THR A 17 -14.37 7.00 -2.65
N ILE A 18 -13.64 5.90 -2.53
CA ILE A 18 -13.28 5.27 -1.26
C ILE A 18 -11.87 5.69 -0.87
N PRO A 19 -11.64 6.19 0.36
CA PRO A 19 -10.30 6.49 0.84
C PRO A 19 -9.37 5.27 0.77
N ALA A 20 -8.08 5.50 0.53
CA ALA A 20 -7.09 4.42 0.40
C ALA A 20 -5.79 4.72 1.15
N LEU A 21 -5.30 3.73 1.89
CA LEU A 21 -3.99 3.74 2.53
C LEU A 21 -3.07 2.79 1.76
N PHE A 22 -2.04 3.34 1.12
CA PHE A 22 -1.08 2.59 0.33
C PHE A 22 0.17 2.30 1.17
N ILE A 23 0.28 1.08 1.69
CA ILE A 23 1.43 0.62 2.47
C ILE A 23 2.24 -0.36 1.61
N PHE A 24 3.51 -0.06 1.35
CA PHE A 24 4.38 -0.83 0.45
C PHE A 24 5.85 -0.55 0.76
N SER A 25 6.78 -1.35 0.24
CA SER A 25 8.23 -1.04 0.32
C SER A 25 8.73 -0.44 -0.99
N ASP A 26 9.60 0.58 -0.91
CA ASP A 26 10.33 1.07 -2.09
C ASP A 26 11.40 0.08 -2.58
N SER A 27 11.72 -0.95 -1.79
CA SER A 27 12.65 -2.02 -2.14
C SER A 27 11.96 -3.32 -2.58
N ASP A 28 10.63 -3.31 -2.77
CA ASP A 28 9.84 -4.48 -3.18
C ASP A 28 10.32 -5.00 -4.56
N LYS A 29 10.67 -6.29 -4.62
CA LYS A 29 11.16 -6.97 -5.84
C LYS A 29 10.06 -7.67 -6.63
N VAL A 30 8.85 -7.75 -6.09
CA VAL A 30 7.68 -8.44 -6.65
C VAL A 30 6.71 -7.44 -7.25
N VAL A 31 6.35 -6.38 -6.50
CA VAL A 31 5.47 -5.29 -6.94
C VAL A 31 6.31 -4.05 -7.26
N ARG A 32 5.97 -3.37 -8.35
CA ARG A 32 6.68 -2.17 -8.82
C ARG A 32 6.29 -0.93 -7.99
N PRO A 33 7.15 -0.43 -7.07
CA PRO A 33 6.79 0.67 -6.18
C PRO A 33 6.56 1.99 -6.92
N ASP A 34 7.25 2.21 -8.03
CA ASP A 34 7.04 3.35 -8.92
C ASP A 34 5.60 3.39 -9.48
N ARG A 35 5.06 2.23 -9.85
CA ARG A 35 3.68 2.11 -10.34
C ARG A 35 2.66 2.28 -9.21
N THR A 36 2.96 1.78 -8.00
CA THR A 36 2.13 2.02 -6.82
C THR A 36 2.00 3.51 -6.52
N ARG A 37 3.12 4.25 -6.54
CA ARG A 37 3.14 5.71 -6.34
C ARG A 37 2.33 6.45 -7.40
N GLU A 38 2.43 6.02 -8.65
CA GLU A 38 1.65 6.60 -9.75
C GLU A 38 0.14 6.39 -9.56
N ILE A 39 -0.29 5.17 -9.21
CA ILE A 39 -1.70 4.86 -8.94
C ILE A 39 -2.22 5.65 -7.74
N ALA A 40 -1.44 5.73 -6.66
CA ALA A 40 -1.82 6.51 -5.50
C ALA A 40 -1.98 7.99 -5.83
N GLY A 41 -1.06 8.58 -6.60
CA GLY A 41 -1.13 9.98 -7.02
C GLY A 41 -2.33 10.30 -7.93
N ARG A 42 -2.90 9.29 -8.60
CA ARG A 42 -4.13 9.40 -9.39
C ARG A 42 -5.40 9.14 -8.59
N TRP A 43 -5.32 8.66 -7.35
CA TRP A 43 -6.49 8.17 -6.62
C TRP A 43 -7.52 9.27 -6.35
N GLY A 44 -8.79 8.99 -6.65
CA GLY A 44 -9.88 9.99 -6.66
C GLY A 44 -10.40 10.45 -5.29
N ALA A 45 -9.97 9.80 -4.21
CA ALA A 45 -10.42 10.03 -2.84
C ALA A 45 -9.23 10.33 -1.92
N PRO A 46 -9.46 10.73 -0.65
CA PRO A 46 -8.37 10.90 0.31
C PRO A 46 -7.48 9.67 0.37
N HIS A 47 -6.18 9.88 0.17
CA HIS A 47 -5.21 8.81 0.13
C HIS A 47 -3.92 9.21 0.82
N GLU A 48 -3.17 8.20 1.25
CA GLU A 48 -1.90 8.39 1.90
C GLU A 48 -0.92 7.27 1.48
N LEU A 49 0.36 7.63 1.37
CA LEU A 49 1.45 6.70 1.10
C LEU A 49 2.23 6.45 2.40
N VAL A 50 2.41 5.18 2.75
CA VAL A 50 3.23 4.73 3.87
C VAL A 50 4.30 3.78 3.32
N PRO A 51 5.43 4.31 2.84
CA PRO A 51 6.57 3.47 2.51
C PRO A 51 7.11 2.80 3.78
N VAL A 52 7.45 1.51 3.67
CA VAL A 52 8.00 0.69 4.74
C VAL A 52 9.42 0.29 4.37
N ASP A 53 10.35 0.73 5.21
CA ASP A 53 11.75 0.31 5.19
C ASP A 53 11.94 -0.91 6.12
N ASP A 54 13.05 -1.63 5.93
CA ASP A 54 13.52 -2.68 6.85
C ASP A 54 12.47 -3.74 7.22
N THR A 55 11.84 -4.32 6.19
CA THR A 55 11.04 -5.54 6.35
C THR A 55 11.94 -6.73 6.67
N GLY A 56 11.42 -7.79 7.30
CA GLY A 56 12.19 -9.02 7.51
C GLY A 56 12.22 -9.93 6.27
N ASP A 57 11.51 -9.54 5.20
CA ASP A 57 11.47 -10.23 3.92
C ASP A 57 12.63 -9.80 3.01
N VAL A 58 13.38 -10.77 2.50
CA VAL A 58 14.51 -10.54 1.56
C VAL A 58 14.05 -9.87 0.27
N ASP A 59 12.80 -10.11 -0.14
CA ASP A 59 12.21 -9.49 -1.33
C ASP A 59 11.45 -8.19 -1.02
N ASN A 60 11.38 -7.79 0.26
CA ASN A 60 10.65 -6.62 0.75
C ASN A 60 9.18 -6.54 0.29
N HIS A 61 8.55 -7.68 0.05
CA HIS A 61 7.19 -7.75 -0.45
C HIS A 61 6.19 -8.00 0.70
N VAL A 62 6.52 -8.91 1.61
CA VAL A 62 5.71 -9.21 2.78
C VAL A 62 6.07 -8.25 3.90
N ILE A 63 5.45 -7.08 3.89
CA ILE A 63 5.76 -5.95 4.79
C ILE A 63 5.24 -6.11 6.23
N ALA A 64 4.39 -7.10 6.50
CA ALA A 64 3.83 -7.39 7.83
C ALA A 64 3.47 -8.88 7.95
N GLY A 65 3.50 -9.40 9.17
CA GLY A 65 3.07 -10.75 9.51
C GLY A 65 4.18 -11.59 10.15
N ASP A 66 3.78 -12.51 11.03
CA ASP A 66 4.69 -13.26 11.92
C ASP A 66 5.76 -14.07 11.20
N ALA A 67 5.49 -14.51 9.98
CA ALA A 67 6.39 -15.38 9.23
C ALA A 67 7.62 -14.67 8.68
N LEU A 68 7.45 -13.48 8.10
CA LEU A 68 8.52 -12.78 7.37
C LEU A 68 8.80 -11.39 7.93
N SER A 69 7.82 -10.67 8.46
CA SER A 69 8.03 -9.31 8.97
C SER A 69 7.35 -9.08 10.33
N PRO A 70 7.69 -9.88 11.37
CA PRO A 70 7.10 -9.73 12.70
C PRO A 70 7.43 -8.37 13.35
N SER A 71 8.57 -7.77 13.03
CA SER A 71 9.03 -6.49 13.59
C SER A 71 8.18 -5.29 13.16
N THR A 72 7.57 -5.33 11.98
CA THR A 72 6.75 -4.24 11.43
C THR A 72 5.26 -4.44 11.71
N THR A 73 4.81 -5.66 12.03
CA THR A 73 3.39 -6.03 12.20
C THR A 73 2.64 -5.09 13.15
N VAL A 74 3.13 -4.90 14.37
CA VAL A 74 2.41 -4.11 15.40
C VAL A 74 2.32 -2.65 14.99
N VAL A 75 3.44 -2.08 14.53
CA VAL A 75 3.51 -0.66 14.12
C VAL A 75 2.59 -0.38 12.94
N LEU A 76 2.55 -1.27 11.93
CA LEU A 76 1.66 -1.10 10.78
C LEU A 76 0.19 -1.30 11.15
N ALA A 77 -0.13 -2.24 12.05
CA ALA A 77 -1.49 -2.40 12.56
C ALA A 77 -1.98 -1.14 13.29
N GLU A 78 -1.15 -0.56 14.16
CA GLU A 78 -1.44 0.71 14.84
C GLU A 78 -1.63 1.85 13.85
N ARG A 79 -0.78 1.94 12.81
CA ARG A 79 -0.92 2.96 11.75
C ARG A 79 -2.25 2.86 11.03
N ILE A 80 -2.67 1.64 10.65
CA ILE A 80 -3.96 1.40 10.01
C ILE A 80 -5.11 1.84 10.93
N VAL A 81 -5.08 1.46 12.21
CA VAL A 81 -6.12 1.84 13.18
C VAL A 81 -6.22 3.35 13.33
N VAL A 82 -5.09 4.06 13.46
CA VAL A 82 -5.06 5.52 13.56
C VAL A 82 -5.65 6.16 12.31
N TRP A 83 -5.28 5.68 11.12
CA TRP A 83 -5.80 6.21 9.86
C TRP A 83 -7.31 5.99 9.72
N VAL A 84 -7.82 4.80 10.07
CA VAL A 84 -9.26 4.52 10.02
C VAL A 84 -10.04 5.43 10.97
N LYS A 85 -9.55 5.64 12.20
CA LYS A 85 -10.20 6.56 13.17
C LYS A 85 -10.25 8.00 12.64
N ALA A 86 -9.17 8.47 12.04
CA ALA A 86 -9.13 9.79 11.43
C ALA A 86 -10.16 9.96 10.30
N LEU A 87 -10.46 8.90 9.53
CA LEU A 87 -11.50 8.93 8.50
C LEU A 87 -12.92 8.92 9.05
N THR A 88 -13.14 8.26 10.18
CA THR A 88 -14.48 8.14 10.80
C THR A 88 -14.78 9.25 11.80
N GLY A 89 -13.81 10.14 12.09
CA GLY A 89 -13.95 11.20 13.08
C GLY A 89 -13.97 10.67 14.52
N GLN A 90 -13.35 9.52 14.77
CA GLN A 90 -13.22 8.87 16.09
C GLN A 90 -11.90 9.19 16.79
#